data_AF-A0A242LBV1-F1
#
_entry.id   AF-A0A242LBV1-F1
#
_cell.length_a   1.000
_cell.length_b   1.000
_cell.length_c   1.000
_cell.angle_alpha   90.00
_cell.angle_beta   90.00
_cell.angle_gamma   90.00
#
_symmetry.space_group_name_H-M   'P 1'
#
loop_
_entity.id
_entity.type
_entity.pdbx_description
1 polymer ?
#
loop_
_entity_poly.entity_id
_entity_poly.type
_entity_poly.pdbx_seq_one_letter_code
_entity_poly.pdbx_strand_id
1 'polypeptide(L)'
;MDNLTDESKFIILQFFLDDPTSEVPRIHSKKKEKRQGTVLKELDTLIRDLEEIETDIDLEPYKEAAKTLRKLRGKEKYREFVDYLLQPYIS
;
A
#
# COMPACT_ATOMS: atom_id res chain seq x y z
N MET A 1 7.79 5.11 -14.26
CA MET A 1 6.91 5.31 -13.09
C MET A 1 7.71 6.19 -12.16
N ASP A 2 7.26 7.43 -11.89
CA ASP A 2 7.96 8.35 -11.00
C ASP A 2 8.37 7.63 -9.70
N ASN A 3 9.61 7.86 -9.25
CA ASN A 3 10.32 7.14 -8.19
C ASN A 3 9.47 6.96 -6.91
N LEU A 4 8.76 5.83 -6.81
CA LEU A 4 8.14 5.40 -5.55
C LEU A 4 9.25 4.86 -4.65
N THR A 5 9.39 5.45 -3.46
CA THR A 5 10.36 4.98 -2.46
C THR A 5 10.06 3.55 -2.02
N ASP A 6 11.06 2.84 -1.53
CA ASP A 6 10.86 1.49 -1.01
C ASP A 6 9.95 1.48 0.23
N GLU A 7 9.97 2.56 1.01
CA GLU A 7 9.06 2.76 2.13
C GLU A 7 7.61 2.94 1.68
N SER A 8 7.34 3.79 0.69
CA SER A 8 5.98 3.91 0.13
C SER A 8 5.49 2.61 -0.51
N LYS A 9 6.36 1.84 -1.17
CA LYS A 9 6.03 0.48 -1.65
C LYS A 9 5.66 -0.43 -0.48
N PHE A 10 6.45 -0.41 0.58
CA PHE A 10 6.21 -1.23 1.77
C PHE A 10 4.88 -0.87 2.45
N ILE A 11 4.55 0.41 2.57
CA ILE A 11 3.25 0.89 3.09
C ILE A 11 2.08 0.31 2.27
N ILE A 12 2.17 0.34 0.94
CA ILE A 12 1.12 -0.23 0.08
C ILE A 12 1.05 -1.76 0.27
N LEU A 13 2.20 -2.43 0.38
CA LEU A 13 2.28 -3.88 0.56
C LEU A 13 1.54 -4.34 1.83
N GLN A 14 1.60 -3.56 2.92
CA GLN A 14 0.97 -3.93 4.20
C GLN A 14 -0.53 -4.25 4.07
N PHE A 15 -1.24 -3.60 3.14
CA PHE A 15 -2.66 -3.84 2.89
C PHE A 15 -2.98 -5.22 2.31
N PHE A 16 -1.95 -5.95 1.89
CA PHE A 16 -2.06 -7.27 1.25
C PHE A 16 -1.49 -8.40 2.10
N LEU A 17 -0.75 -8.10 3.17
CA LEU A 17 -0.16 -9.09 4.05
C LEU A 17 -1.20 -9.76 4.97
N ASP A 18 -1.00 -11.03 5.31
CA ASP A 18 -1.74 -11.72 6.39
C ASP A 18 -1.45 -11.05 7.74
N ASP A 19 -0.15 -10.96 8.05
CA ASP A 19 0.40 -10.32 9.23
C ASP A 19 1.55 -9.39 8.80
N PRO A 20 1.40 -8.06 8.96
CA PRO A 20 2.43 -7.08 8.61
C PRO A 20 3.65 -7.13 9.53
N THR A 21 3.54 -7.75 10.71
CA THR A 21 4.61 -7.84 11.73
C THR A 21 5.38 -9.15 11.69
N SER A 22 4.99 -10.08 10.82
CA SER A 22 5.63 -11.39 10.68
C SER A 22 7.05 -11.27 10.12
N GLU A 23 7.99 -12.04 10.68
CA GLU A 23 9.34 -12.19 10.13
C GLU A 23 9.34 -12.86 8.74
N VAL A 24 8.30 -13.62 8.42
CA VAL A 24 8.08 -14.25 7.12
C VAL A 24 6.73 -13.78 6.58
N PRO A 25 6.67 -12.56 6.01
CA PRO A 25 5.43 -11.98 5.52
C PRO A 25 4.85 -12.78 4.35
N ARG A 26 3.53 -13.01 4.40
CA ARG A 26 2.78 -13.75 3.37
C ARG A 26 1.61 -12.90 2.85
N ILE A 27 1.28 -13.05 1.57
CA ILE A 27 0.12 -12.38 0.98
C ILE A 27 -1.15 -13.11 1.38
N HIS A 28 -2.10 -12.39 1.97
CA HIS A 28 -3.42 -12.92 2.24
C HIS A 28 -4.17 -13.14 0.92
N SER A 29 -4.56 -14.39 0.64
CA SER A 29 -5.23 -14.80 -0.61
C SER A 29 -6.39 -13.90 -1.04
N LYS A 30 -7.29 -13.57 -0.11
CA LYS A 30 -8.43 -12.64 -0.35
C LYS A 30 -8.03 -11.17 -0.46
N LYS A 31 -6.93 -10.72 0.15
CA LYS A 31 -6.52 -9.31 0.08
C LYS A 31 -5.87 -8.98 -1.27
N LYS A 32 -5.33 -9.97 -2.01
CA LYS A 32 -4.79 -9.78 -3.36
C LYS A 32 -5.79 -9.15 -4.34
N GLU A 33 -7.08 -9.42 -4.15
CA GLU A 33 -8.14 -8.86 -5.00
C GLU A 33 -8.68 -7.49 -4.51
N LYS A 34 -8.07 -6.92 -3.46
CA LYS A 34 -8.52 -5.66 -2.86
C LYS A 34 -8.46 -4.55 -3.91
N ARG A 35 -9.60 -3.86 -4.07
CA ARG A 35 -9.77 -2.81 -5.08
C ARG A 35 -8.97 -1.57 -4.70
N GLN A 36 -8.47 -0.85 -5.70
CA GLN A 36 -7.75 0.42 -5.55
C GLN A 36 -8.45 1.41 -4.62
N GLY A 37 -9.76 1.61 -4.80
CA GLY A 37 -10.54 2.54 -3.97
C GLY A 37 -10.62 2.11 -2.49
N THR A 38 -10.61 0.80 -2.22
CA THR A 38 -10.57 0.28 -0.84
C THR A 38 -9.21 0.56 -0.21
N VAL A 39 -8.11 0.27 -0.91
CA VAL A 39 -6.74 0.57 -0.41
C VAL A 39 -6.56 2.07 -0.18
N LEU A 40 -6.99 2.91 -1.13
CA LEU A 40 -6.92 4.36 -0.97
C LEU A 40 -7.71 4.85 0.25
N LYS A 41 -8.93 4.36 0.45
CA LYS A 41 -9.74 4.74 1.60
C LYS A 41 -9.07 4.34 2.91
N GLU A 42 -8.58 3.12 3.01
CA GLU A 42 -7.89 2.64 4.23
C GLU A 42 -6.59 3.42 4.49
N LEU A 43 -5.82 3.74 3.45
CA LEU A 43 -4.60 4.55 3.56
C LEU A 43 -4.89 6.00 3.96
N ASP A 44 -5.93 6.62 3.39
CA ASP A 44 -6.33 7.98 3.76
C ASP A 44 -6.83 8.04 5.21
N THR A 45 -7.55 7.02 5.68
CA THR A 45 -7.92 6.88 7.10
C THR A 45 -6.68 6.75 7.97
N LEU A 46 -5.73 5.88 7.62
CA LEU A 46 -4.49 5.71 8.38
C LEU A 46 -3.69 7.02 8.49
N ILE A 47 -3.51 7.75 7.39
CA ILE A 47 -2.81 9.05 7.40
C ILE A 47 -3.49 10.00 8.37
N ARG A 48 -4.83 10.11 8.31
CA ARG A 48 -5.59 10.98 9.18
C ARG A 48 -5.45 10.58 10.65
N ASP A 49 -5.56 9.28 10.95
CA ASP A 49 -5.44 8.79 12.31
C ASP A 49 -4.06 9.12 12.89
N LEU A 50 -2.99 8.95 12.10
CA LEU A 50 -1.62 9.31 12.48
C LEU A 50 -1.41 10.82 12.66
N GLU A 51 -2.04 11.65 11.82
CA GLU A 51 -2.04 13.12 11.99
C GLU A 51 -2.76 13.54 13.29
N GLU A 52 -3.87 12.88 13.65
CA GLU A 52 -4.68 13.21 14.82
C GLU A 52 -4.01 12.83 16.15
N ILE A 53 -3.21 11.76 16.19
CA ILE A 53 -2.52 11.31 17.41
C ILE A 53 -1.18 12.01 17.66
N GLU A 54 -0.84 13.06 16.89
CA GLU A 54 0.38 13.87 16.99
C GLU A 54 1.65 13.02 17.16
N THR A 55 1.77 11.94 16.39
CA THR A 55 2.99 11.13 16.40
C THR A 55 4.14 11.84 15.69
N ASP A 56 5.38 11.61 16.14
CA ASP A 56 6.61 12.00 15.43
C ASP A 56 6.87 11.16 14.15
N ILE A 57 5.85 10.47 13.63
CA ILE A 57 5.97 9.66 12.42
C ILE A 57 6.02 10.57 11.20
N ASP A 58 6.99 10.31 10.32
CA ASP A 58 7.03 10.95 9.01
C ASP A 58 5.91 10.41 8.12
N LEU A 59 5.01 11.31 7.69
CA LEU A 59 3.86 10.98 6.87
C LEU A 59 4.11 11.14 5.38
N GLU A 60 5.27 11.66 4.97
CA GLU A 60 5.60 11.84 3.56
C GLU A 60 5.51 10.51 2.77
N PRO A 61 6.07 9.38 3.23
CA PRO A 61 5.98 8.11 2.51
C PRO A 61 4.55 7.60 2.34
N TYR A 62 3.66 7.86 3.30
CA TYR A 62 2.24 7.50 3.24
C TYR A 62 1.49 8.37 2.21
N LYS A 63 1.76 9.68 2.21
CA LYS A 63 1.19 10.64 1.25
C LYS A 63 1.65 10.33 -0.17
N GLU A 64 2.90 9.93 -0.35
CA GLU A 64 3.45 9.47 -1.64
C GLU A 64 2.79 8.18 -2.14
N ALA A 65 2.59 7.20 -1.25
CA ALA A 65 1.85 5.97 -1.56
C ALA A 65 0.42 6.29 -2.05
N ALA A 66 -0.30 7.14 -1.33
CA ALA A 66 -1.66 7.54 -1.70
C ALA A 66 -1.68 8.30 -3.04
N LYS A 67 -0.76 9.24 -3.25
CA LYS A 67 -0.61 9.98 -4.51
C LYS A 67 -0.33 9.04 -5.68
N THR A 68 0.52 8.04 -5.49
CA THR A 68 0.86 7.05 -6.52
C THR A 68 -0.36 6.19 -6.86
N LEU A 69 -1.07 5.68 -5.85
CA LEU A 69 -2.31 4.95 -6.08
C LEU A 69 -3.34 5.81 -6.82
N ARG A 70 -3.49 7.11 -6.51
CA ARG A 70 -4.41 8.02 -7.25
C ARG A 70 -3.98 8.25 -8.70
N LYS A 71 -2.69 8.22 -9.01
CA LYS A 71 -2.16 8.38 -10.38
C LYS A 71 -2.44 7.16 -11.27
N LEU A 72 -2.60 5.97 -10.70
CA LEU A 72 -2.92 4.76 -11.46
C LEU A 72 -4.33 4.87 -12.03
N ARG A 73 -4.43 5.08 -13.34
CA ARG A 73 -5.72 5.20 -14.03
C ARG A 73 -6.14 3.87 -14.61
N GLY A 74 -7.31 3.40 -14.17
CA GLY A 74 -7.94 2.17 -14.67
C GLY A 74 -7.53 0.92 -13.89
N LYS A 75 -8.43 -0.06 -13.91
CA LYS A 75 -8.30 -1.33 -13.15
C LYS A 75 -7.06 -2.12 -13.54
N GLU A 76 -6.69 -2.10 -14.82
CA GLU A 76 -5.54 -2.84 -15.35
C GLU A 76 -4.22 -2.31 -14.82
N LYS A 77 -3.97 -0.99 -14.90
CA LYS A 77 -2.75 -0.37 -14.38
C LYS A 77 -2.57 -0.57 -12.87
N TYR A 78 -3.66 -0.49 -12.12
CA TYR A 78 -3.64 -0.83 -10.70
C TYR A 78 -3.26 -2.29 -10.45
N ARG A 79 -3.87 -3.21 -11.20
CA ARG A 79 -3.58 -4.64 -11.07
C ARG A 79 -2.12 -4.96 -11.42
N GLU A 80 -1.61 -4.44 -12.54
CA GLU A 80 -0.20 -4.59 -12.93
C GLU A 80 0.74 -4.11 -11.83
N PHE A 81 0.45 -2.95 -11.25
CA PHE A 81 1.25 -2.39 -10.16
C PHE A 81 1.21 -3.26 -8.89
N VAL A 82 0.04 -3.73 -8.48
CA VAL A 82 -0.09 -4.63 -7.34
C VAL A 82 0.61 -5.96 -7.62
N ASP A 83 0.40 -6.58 -8.78
CA ASP A 83 1.05 -7.85 -9.12
C ASP A 83 2.59 -7.71 -9.12
N TYR A 84 3.13 -6.60 -9.63
CA TYR A 84 4.56 -6.27 -9.51
C TYR A 84 5.02 -6.16 -8.05
N LEU A 85 4.26 -5.46 -7.20
CA LEU A 85 4.60 -5.26 -5.79
C LEU A 85 4.58 -6.59 -5.00
N LEU A 86 3.62 -7.47 -5.31
CA LEU A 86 3.43 -8.73 -4.62
C LEU A 86 4.32 -9.87 -5.14
N GLN A 87 4.93 -9.71 -6.32
CA GLN A 87 5.75 -10.73 -6.99
C GLN A 87 6.79 -11.40 -6.06
N PRO A 88 7.52 -10.68 -5.19
CA PRO A 88 8.51 -11.30 -4.30
C PRO A 88 7.92 -12.26 -3.25
N TYR A 89 6.61 -12.18 -3.00
CA TYR A 89 5.91 -12.88 -1.91
C TYR A 89 4.99 -13.99 -2.41
N ILE A 90 4.86 -14.15 -3.73
CA ILE A 90 4.03 -15.17 -4.37
C ILE A 90 4.99 -16.16 -5.03
N SER A 91 5.41 -17.17 -4.25
CA SER A 91 6.12 -18.35 -4.74
C SER A 91 5.18 -19.52 -4.95
#